data_AF-A0A7S2DMA2-F1
#
_entry.id   AF-A0A7S2DMA2-F1
#
_cell.length_a   1.000
_cell.length_b   1.000
_cell.length_c   1.000
_cell.angle_alpha   90.00
_cell.angle_beta   90.00
_cell.angle_gamma   90.00
#
_symmetry.space_group_name_H-M   'P 1'
#
loop_
_entity.id
_entity.type
_entity.pdbx_description
1 polymer ?
#
loop_
_entity_poly.entity_id
_entity_poly.type
_entity_poly.pdbx_seq_one_letter_code
_entity_poly.pdbx_strand_id
1 'polypeptide(L)'
;ADQVECGEVHEYCPTGSGNDPFSVSPGYYTTGGGTSNRTRSVQQPCEVGFYCDGGVRMPCPDGTYGRRPKQQSRLCSGYCPKGHECPEGTIAPVKCPQGTYATGGNWACNTCPGRNQEADRIQTCVDSRRCCGY
;
A
#
# COMPACT_ATOMS: atom_id res chain seq x y z
N ALA A 1 29.90 -17.01 25.66
CA ALA A 1 28.76 -16.12 25.93
C ALA A 1 28.03 -15.98 24.61
N ASP A 2 27.07 -16.87 24.38
CA ASP A 2 26.23 -16.82 23.19
C ASP A 2 25.40 -15.55 23.25
N GLN A 3 25.54 -14.72 22.21
CA GLN A 3 24.68 -13.58 21.98
C GLN A 3 23.25 -14.12 21.89
N VAL A 4 22.40 -13.81 22.87
CA VAL A 4 20.99 -14.18 22.80
C VAL A 4 20.36 -13.30 21.72
N GLU A 5 20.04 -13.94 20.61
CA GLU A 5 19.36 -13.33 19.48
C GLU A 5 18.01 -12.77 19.97
N CYS A 6 17.84 -11.45 19.87
CA CYS A 6 16.75 -10.73 20.48
C CYS A 6 15.79 -10.21 19.40
N GLY A 7 14.66 -10.92 19.27
CA GLY A 7 13.57 -10.55 18.37
C GLY A 7 13.70 -11.06 16.93
N GLU A 8 12.59 -11.60 16.44
CA GLU A 8 12.32 -11.99 15.05
C GLU A 8 11.44 -10.90 14.36
N VAL A 9 10.92 -11.12 13.16
CA VAL A 9 10.10 -10.09 12.50
C VAL A 9 8.83 -9.68 13.28
N HIS A 10 8.29 -10.58 14.10
CA HIS A 10 7.10 -10.36 14.93
C HIS A 10 7.41 -9.78 16.31
N GLU A 11 8.69 -9.64 16.67
CA GLU A 11 9.14 -9.34 18.03
C GLU A 11 10.31 -8.35 18.04
N TYR A 12 10.47 -7.59 19.12
CA TYR A 12 11.59 -6.66 19.25
C TYR A 12 12.00 -6.47 20.70
N CYS A 13 13.28 -6.17 20.92
CA CYS A 13 13.85 -5.92 22.24
C CYS A 13 14.32 -4.46 22.37
N PRO A 14 13.48 -3.56 22.92
CA PRO A 14 13.87 -2.18 23.14
C PRO A 14 15.03 -2.07 24.13
N THR A 15 15.80 -0.99 24.06
CA THR A 15 16.92 -0.76 24.98
C THR A 15 16.46 -0.87 26.43
N GLY A 16 17.08 -1.78 27.18
CA GLY A 16 16.74 -2.05 28.58
C GLY A 16 15.82 -3.25 28.81
N SER A 17 15.27 -3.90 27.77
CA SER A 17 14.48 -5.14 27.94
C SER A 17 15.33 -6.38 28.22
N GLY A 18 16.62 -6.33 27.91
CA GLY A 18 17.49 -7.51 27.99
C GLY A 18 17.07 -8.58 26.99
N ASN A 19 16.84 -9.80 27.49
CA ASN A 19 16.46 -10.98 26.70
C ASN A 19 14.94 -11.27 26.71
N ASP A 20 14.13 -10.29 27.10
CA ASP A 20 12.66 -10.39 27.08
C ASP A 20 12.11 -9.69 25.81
N PRO A 21 11.64 -10.45 24.80
CA PRO A 21 11.11 -9.90 23.56
C PRO A 21 9.68 -9.38 23.72
N PHE A 22 9.43 -8.21 23.16
CA PHE A 22 8.09 -7.63 23.05
C PHE A 22 7.47 -7.97 21.71
N SER A 23 6.21 -8.39 21.71
CA SER A 23 5.44 -8.55 20.47
C SER A 23 5.20 -7.18 19.80
N VAL A 24 5.29 -7.16 18.48
CA VAL A 24 5.01 -5.97 17.69
C VAL A 24 3.56 -5.50 17.87
N SER A 25 3.36 -4.19 17.99
CA SER A 25 2.03 -3.62 18.11
C SER A 25 1.28 -3.68 16.76
N PRO A 26 -0.06 -3.82 16.76
CA PRO A 26 -0.83 -3.83 15.51
C PRO A 26 -0.62 -2.53 14.72
N GLY A 27 -0.29 -2.66 13.43
CA GLY A 27 0.00 -1.52 12.55
C GLY A 27 1.43 -0.99 12.68
N TYR A 28 2.32 -1.73 13.34
CA TYR A 28 3.75 -1.44 13.42
C TYR A 28 4.57 -2.53 12.76
N TYR A 29 5.76 -2.15 12.29
CA TYR A 29 6.79 -3.07 11.81
C TYR A 29 8.04 -2.93 12.65
N THR A 30 8.77 -4.03 12.79
CA THR A 30 10.01 -4.05 13.56
C THR A 30 11.18 -3.63 12.66
N THR A 31 12.21 -3.02 13.22
CA THR A 31 13.45 -2.58 12.56
C THR A 31 14.64 -2.81 13.49
N GLY A 32 15.85 -2.71 12.96
CA GLY A 32 17.04 -3.29 13.59
C GLY A 32 17.26 -4.70 13.07
N GLY A 33 18.17 -5.46 13.67
CA GLY A 33 18.43 -6.83 13.21
C GLY A 33 19.69 -7.05 12.38
N GLY A 34 20.38 -5.98 11.94
CA GLY A 34 21.54 -6.10 11.07
C GLY A 34 21.24 -6.96 9.83
N THR A 35 22.18 -7.81 9.43
CA THR A 35 22.01 -8.79 8.34
C THR A 35 21.24 -10.03 8.75
N SER A 36 21.12 -10.33 10.04
CA SER A 36 20.49 -11.56 10.54
C SER A 36 19.01 -11.42 10.85
N ASN A 37 18.43 -10.21 10.88
CA ASN A 37 17.06 -9.92 11.33
C ASN A 37 16.75 -10.36 12.77
N ARG A 38 17.75 -10.83 13.52
CA ARG A 38 17.64 -11.49 14.84
C ARG A 38 18.03 -10.60 16.02
N THR A 39 18.10 -9.30 15.77
CA THR A 39 18.48 -8.25 16.75
C THR A 39 17.59 -7.02 16.58
N ARG A 40 16.29 -7.23 16.33
CA ARG A 40 15.35 -6.13 16.12
C ARG A 40 15.09 -5.46 17.46
N SER A 41 15.37 -4.16 17.52
CA SER A 41 15.33 -3.39 18.77
C SER A 41 14.30 -2.28 18.77
N VAL A 42 13.70 -1.99 17.61
CA VAL A 42 12.79 -0.86 17.44
C VAL A 42 11.55 -1.32 16.69
N GLN A 43 10.38 -0.83 17.08
CA GLN A 43 9.19 -0.87 16.23
C GLN A 43 8.86 0.53 15.69
N GLN A 44 8.37 0.60 14.47
CA GLN A 44 7.98 1.81 13.78
C GLN A 44 6.54 1.69 13.26
N PRO A 45 5.74 2.78 13.31
CA PRO A 45 4.38 2.75 12.78
C PRO A 45 4.42 2.60 11.26
N CYS A 46 3.49 1.81 10.70
CA CYS A 46 3.34 1.77 9.25
C CYS A 46 2.98 3.15 8.71
N GLU A 47 3.75 3.60 7.73
CA GLU A 47 3.54 4.85 7.01
C GLU A 47 2.36 4.74 6.02
N VAL A 48 1.91 5.88 5.52
CA VAL A 48 0.87 5.91 4.46
C VAL A 48 1.39 5.22 3.20
N GLY A 49 0.51 4.54 2.48
CA GLY A 49 0.86 3.70 1.34
C GLY A 49 1.38 2.32 1.73
N PHE A 50 1.51 2.02 3.03
CA PHE A 50 1.94 0.72 3.53
C PHE A 50 0.97 0.17 4.58
N TYR A 51 0.97 -1.16 4.73
CA TYR A 51 0.31 -1.86 5.80
C TYR A 51 1.29 -2.82 6.49
N CYS A 52 1.03 -3.05 7.77
CA CYS A 52 1.88 -3.82 8.65
C CYS A 52 1.08 -5.00 9.18
N ASP A 53 1.48 -6.20 8.79
CA ASP A 53 0.90 -7.46 9.28
C ASP A 53 2.01 -8.29 9.90
N GLY A 54 1.81 -8.71 11.16
CA GLY A 54 2.81 -9.48 11.91
C GLY A 54 4.19 -8.80 12.02
N GLY A 55 4.28 -7.47 12.05
CA GLY A 55 5.57 -6.78 12.13
C GLY A 55 6.33 -6.67 10.81
N VAL A 56 5.73 -7.12 9.71
CA VAL A 56 6.24 -6.96 8.35
C VAL A 56 5.59 -5.75 7.71
N ARG A 57 6.40 -4.83 7.18
CA ARG A 57 5.93 -3.70 6.37
C ARG A 57 5.79 -4.10 4.92
N MET A 58 4.60 -3.94 4.36
CA MET A 58 4.26 -4.24 2.98
C MET A 58 3.58 -3.05 2.31
N PRO A 59 3.86 -2.74 1.04
CA PRO A 59 3.15 -1.69 0.34
C PRO A 59 1.69 -2.08 0.13
N CYS A 60 0.79 -1.10 0.11
CA CYS A 60 -0.60 -1.34 -0.27
C CYS A 60 -0.66 -1.94 -1.68
N PRO A 61 -1.36 -3.07 -1.86
CA PRO A 61 -1.39 -3.76 -3.14
C PRO A 61 -2.02 -2.88 -4.21
N ASP A 62 -1.68 -3.19 -5.45
CA ASP A 62 -2.22 -2.53 -6.62
C ASP A 62 -3.76 -2.56 -6.63
N GLY A 63 -4.39 -1.47 -7.07
CA GLY A 63 -5.83 -1.30 -6.99
C GLY A 63 -6.38 -0.94 -5.62
N THR A 64 -5.53 -0.69 -4.61
CA THR A 64 -5.90 -0.14 -3.29
C THR A 64 -5.08 1.11 -2.96
N TYR A 65 -5.52 1.90 -1.97
CA TYR A 65 -4.78 3.07 -1.51
C TYR A 65 -4.65 3.11 0.02
N GLY A 66 -3.52 3.63 0.51
CA GLY A 66 -3.20 3.75 1.94
C GLY A 66 -3.13 5.19 2.40
N ARG A 67 -4.28 5.85 2.62
CA ARG A 67 -4.35 7.24 3.09
C ARG A 67 -4.01 7.42 4.57
N ARG A 68 -4.18 6.37 5.37
CA ARG A 68 -3.98 6.40 6.81
C ARG A 68 -2.71 5.61 7.19
N PRO A 69 -1.96 6.04 8.22
CA PRO A 69 -0.89 5.24 8.77
C PRO A 69 -1.45 4.05 9.57
N LYS A 70 -0.55 3.18 10.07
CA LYS A 70 -0.84 2.02 10.92
C LYS A 70 -1.90 1.07 10.35
N GLN A 71 -1.94 0.92 9.04
CA GLN A 71 -2.81 -0.07 8.40
C GLN A 71 -2.33 -1.48 8.75
N GLN A 72 -3.28 -2.40 8.87
CA GLN A 72 -3.02 -3.78 9.29
C GLN A 72 -3.43 -4.81 8.23
N SER A 73 -4.01 -4.34 7.13
CA SER A 73 -4.56 -5.22 6.11
C SER A 73 -4.19 -4.76 4.72
N ARG A 74 -4.19 -5.72 3.80
CA ARG A 74 -4.05 -5.52 2.35
C ARG A 74 -5.09 -4.59 1.75
N LEU A 75 -6.21 -4.37 2.43
CA LEU A 75 -7.21 -3.41 1.97
C LEU A 75 -6.76 -1.96 2.19
N CYS A 76 -5.76 -1.74 3.05
CA CYS A 76 -5.31 -0.41 3.44
C CYS A 76 -6.51 0.49 3.78
N SER A 77 -6.63 1.67 3.14
CA SER A 77 -7.76 2.57 3.32
C SER A 77 -8.95 2.24 2.41
N GLY A 78 -8.81 1.30 1.48
CA GLY A 78 -9.86 0.81 0.61
C GLY A 78 -9.43 0.61 -0.83
N TYR A 79 -10.36 0.11 -1.64
CA TYR A 79 -10.18 -0.03 -3.08
C TYR A 79 -10.05 1.31 -3.79
N CYS A 80 -9.31 1.33 -4.87
CA CYS A 80 -9.20 2.48 -5.75
C CYS A 80 -10.60 2.86 -6.28
N PRO A 81 -11.04 4.11 -6.12
CA PRO A 81 -12.33 4.54 -6.63
C PRO A 81 -12.36 4.51 -8.16
N LYS A 82 -13.55 4.39 -8.73
CA LYS A 82 -13.76 4.53 -10.17
C LYS A 82 -13.25 5.89 -10.68
N GLY A 83 -12.73 5.91 -11.91
CA GLY A 83 -12.09 7.08 -12.50
C GLY A 83 -10.70 7.41 -11.95
N HIS A 84 -10.12 6.52 -11.13
CA HIS A 84 -8.78 6.69 -10.58
C HIS A 84 -7.94 5.42 -10.75
N GLU A 85 -6.63 5.63 -10.76
CA GLU A 85 -5.62 4.58 -10.68
C GLU A 85 -4.88 4.63 -9.34
N CYS A 86 -4.53 3.44 -8.86
CA CYS A 86 -3.77 3.26 -7.64
C CYS A 86 -2.70 2.18 -7.85
N PRO A 87 -1.51 2.56 -8.34
CA PRO A 87 -0.34 1.70 -8.32
C PRO A 87 0.01 1.24 -6.90
N GLU A 88 0.85 0.20 -6.78
CA GLU A 88 1.36 -0.27 -5.49
C GLU A 88 1.94 0.89 -4.66
N GLY A 89 1.58 0.95 -3.37
CA GLY A 89 2.06 2.00 -2.47
C GLY A 89 1.34 3.35 -2.58
N THR A 90 0.25 3.45 -3.35
CA THR A 90 -0.48 4.70 -3.53
C THR A 90 -1.10 5.21 -2.22
N ILE A 91 -0.82 6.47 -1.86
CA ILE A 91 -1.38 7.11 -0.65
C ILE A 91 -2.75 7.76 -0.92
N ALA A 92 -2.99 8.17 -2.16
CA ALA A 92 -4.20 8.84 -2.59
C ALA A 92 -4.49 8.48 -4.05
N PRO A 93 -5.73 8.09 -4.40
CA PRO A 93 -6.09 7.74 -5.77
C PRO A 93 -5.77 8.86 -6.77
N VAL A 94 -5.16 8.50 -7.90
CA VAL A 94 -4.79 9.44 -8.96
C VAL A 94 -5.87 9.45 -10.02
N LYS A 95 -6.39 10.63 -10.36
CA LYS A 95 -7.48 10.75 -11.34
C LYS A 95 -6.99 10.35 -12.73
N CYS A 96 -7.78 9.55 -13.42
CA CYS A 96 -7.47 9.14 -14.78
C CYS A 96 -7.40 10.33 -15.74
N PRO A 97 -6.36 10.40 -16.60
CA PRO A 97 -6.27 11.41 -17.64
C PRO A 97 -7.37 11.24 -18.69
N GLN A 98 -7.62 12.32 -19.44
CA GLN A 98 -8.60 12.29 -20.51
C GLN A 98 -8.24 11.24 -21.58
N GLY A 99 -9.25 10.52 -22.08
CA GLY A 99 -9.07 9.39 -23.01
C GLY A 99 -8.75 8.06 -22.31
N THR A 100 -8.78 8.03 -20.97
CA THR A 100 -8.63 6.81 -20.18
C THR A 100 -9.77 6.65 -19.17
N TYR A 101 -9.98 5.43 -18.67
CA TYR A 101 -11.03 5.09 -17.72
C TYR A 101 -10.58 4.05 -16.70
N ALA A 102 -11.24 4.04 -15.54
CA ALA A 102 -11.07 3.03 -14.50
C ALA A 102 -12.42 2.69 -13.86
N THR A 103 -12.76 1.41 -13.76
CA THR A 103 -14.03 0.92 -13.20
C THR A 103 -14.00 0.75 -11.68
N GLY A 104 -12.94 1.21 -11.02
CA GLY A 104 -12.63 0.96 -9.61
C GLY A 104 -11.73 -0.26 -9.44
N GLY A 105 -10.94 -0.29 -8.36
CA GLY A 105 -9.94 -1.33 -8.10
C GLY A 105 -8.84 -1.43 -9.16
N ASN A 106 -8.67 -0.42 -10.01
CA ASN A 106 -7.68 -0.45 -11.07
C ASN A 106 -6.33 0.09 -10.56
N TRP A 107 -5.27 -0.60 -10.94
CA TRP A 107 -3.91 -0.17 -10.65
C TRP A 107 -3.37 0.87 -11.64
N ALA A 108 -3.92 0.87 -12.86
CA ALA A 108 -3.62 1.81 -13.93
C ALA A 108 -4.90 2.19 -14.68
N CYS A 109 -4.93 3.40 -15.24
CA CYS A 109 -6.02 3.83 -16.11
C CYS A 109 -5.95 3.12 -17.47
N ASN A 110 -7.09 2.63 -17.93
CA ASN A 110 -7.19 1.92 -19.20
C ASN A 110 -7.46 2.90 -20.33
N THR A 111 -6.76 2.77 -21.45
CA THR A 111 -7.05 3.57 -22.65
C THR A 111 -8.44 3.26 -23.18
N CYS A 112 -9.20 4.29 -23.50
CA CYS A 112 -10.46 4.08 -24.19
C CYS A 112 -10.22 3.58 -25.62
N PRO A 113 -10.98 2.56 -26.07
CA PRO A 113 -10.96 2.13 -27.47
C PRO A 113 -11.56 3.22 -28.37
N GLY A 114 -10.77 4.25 -28.70
CA GLY A 114 -11.17 5.27 -29.66
C GLY A 114 -11.22 4.70 -31.07
N ARG A 115 -12.28 4.99 -31.82
CA ARG A 115 -12.18 5.01 -33.29
C ARG A 115 -11.52 6.32 -33.72
N ASN A 116 -10.71 6.24 -34.77
CA ASN A 116 -9.95 7.31 -35.40
C ASN A 116 -10.81 8.46 -36.00
N GLN A 117 -11.49 9.27 -35.19
CA GLN A 117 -12.06 10.53 -35.67
C GLN A 117 -11.91 11.63 -34.59
N GLU A 118 -11.28 12.72 -35.00
CA GLU A 118 -10.86 13.92 -34.26
C GLU A 118 -12.00 14.75 -33.60
N ALA A 119 -13.15 14.15 -33.25
CA ALA A 119 -14.37 14.93 -32.94
C ALA A 119 -14.99 14.74 -31.53
N ASP A 120 -14.53 13.84 -30.66
CA ASP A 120 -15.14 13.67 -29.32
C ASP A 120 -14.10 13.51 -28.19
N ARG A 121 -13.13 14.43 -28.14
CA ARG A 121 -12.01 14.41 -27.18
C ARG A 121 -12.43 14.87 -25.78
N ILE A 122 -13.69 14.78 -25.37
CA ILE A 122 -14.16 15.11 -24.01
C ILE A 122 -15.00 13.95 -23.49
N GLN A 123 -14.35 12.86 -23.07
CA GLN A 123 -15.04 11.85 -22.30
C GLN A 123 -15.43 12.41 -20.93
N THR A 124 -16.74 12.57 -20.74
CA THR A 124 -17.35 13.10 -19.52
C THR A 124 -17.40 12.08 -18.38
N CYS A 125 -17.25 10.78 -18.66
CA CYS A 125 -17.23 9.73 -17.64
C CYS A 125 -15.98 8.84 -17.70
N VAL A 126 -14.99 9.18 -16.85
CA VAL A 126 -13.75 8.43 -16.60
C VAL A 126 -13.97 7.16 -15.76
N ASP A 127 -15.18 6.98 -15.25
CA ASP A 127 -15.54 5.96 -14.27
C ASP A 127 -16.23 4.73 -14.86
N SER A 128 -16.37 4.66 -16.20
CA SER A 128 -17.04 3.56 -16.89
C SER A 128 -16.53 3.36 -18.32
N ARG A 129 -16.38 2.10 -18.73
CA ARG A 129 -16.09 1.72 -20.13
C ARG A 129 -17.17 2.16 -21.11
N ARG A 130 -18.41 2.35 -20.64
CA ARG A 130 -19.56 2.75 -21.47
C ARG A 130 -19.41 4.13 -22.10
N CYS A 131 -18.50 4.95 -21.59
CA CYS A 131 -18.26 6.28 -22.13
C CYS A 131 -17.13 6.31 -23.17
N CYS A 132 -16.46 5.18 -23.45
CA CYS A 132 -15.40 5.09 -24.47
C CYS A 132 -15.96 4.92 -25.90
N GLY A 133 -17.01 5.67 -26.25
CA GLY A 133 -17.63 5.73 -27.58
C GLY A 133 -18.99 5.04 -27.69
N TYR A 134 -19.99 5.78 -28.19
CA TYR A 134 -21.14 5.24 -28.95
C TYR A 134 -20.90 5.54 -30.43
#